data_AF-A0A932MJC2-F1
#
_entry.id   AF-A0A932MJC2-F1
#
_cell.length_a   1.000
_cell.length_b   1.000
_cell.length_c   1.000
_cell.angle_alpha   90.00
_cell.angle_beta   90.00
_cell.angle_gamma   90.00
#
_symmetry.space_group_name_H-M   'P 1'
#
loop_
_entity.id
_entity.type
_entity.pdbx_description
1 polymer ?
#
loop_
_entity_poly.entity_id
_entity_poly.type
_entity_poly.pdbx_seq_one_letter_code
_entity_poly.pdbx_strand_id
1 'polypeptide(L)'
;MDSHASRSFGLLSFQRLVPALTPVLIVSLLMFTMACSGASYSRKDALAPVVNISQGLIATKGVTIQAANGSFVLESGQAFRPPFQVDGYNLWYTSQGQVSRPADLTGRAMNALEIGAERVIVTTPYLDKPLFGVLLLSKVSNKVSSKATGPGSRSYYIEIPETYVREATGGRTSYVYERIQLEGGDEWFNWALWMSDVDFPPLDGGKDRLSSSEREAMAFENFDKIMMERAQLQATQQAEAEGGDFGSTLLYILLIGGLVYGIAALAAAEEEEADPYGN
;
A
#
# COMPACT_ATOMS: atom_id res chain seq x y z
N MET A 1 22.04 5.68 -90.27
CA MET A 1 23.17 6.32 -89.57
C MET A 1 22.56 7.04 -88.39
N ASP A 2 23.01 6.72 -87.17
CA ASP A 2 22.78 7.36 -85.86
C ASP A 2 22.86 6.25 -84.79
N SER A 3 24.06 5.92 -84.32
CA SER A 3 24.73 6.50 -83.13
C SER A 3 24.13 5.99 -81.81
N HIS A 4 24.61 4.82 -81.39
CA HIS A 4 24.43 4.28 -80.04
C HIS A 4 25.38 5.00 -79.07
N ALA A 5 24.82 5.82 -78.18
CA ALA A 5 25.55 6.40 -77.05
C ALA A 5 25.34 5.51 -75.80
N SER A 6 26.37 4.71 -75.48
CA SER A 6 26.47 3.99 -74.20
C SER A 6 26.86 4.98 -73.09
N ARG A 7 26.01 5.13 -72.08
CA ARG A 7 26.32 5.91 -70.86
C ARG A 7 26.76 4.95 -69.75
N SER A 8 28.03 5.01 -69.41
CA SER A 8 28.63 4.37 -68.24
C SER A 8 28.17 5.07 -66.95
N PHE A 9 27.48 4.34 -66.09
CA PHE A 9 27.20 4.77 -64.72
C PHE A 9 28.45 4.55 -63.86
N GLY A 10 29.08 5.65 -63.46
CA GLY A 10 30.16 5.64 -62.48
C GLY A 10 29.64 5.27 -61.09
N LEU A 11 30.09 4.14 -60.57
CA LEU A 11 29.98 3.76 -59.16
C LEU A 11 30.79 4.78 -58.33
N LEU A 12 30.12 5.80 -57.83
CA LEU A 12 30.69 6.69 -56.81
C LEU A 12 30.83 5.91 -55.50
N SER A 13 32.07 5.86 -55.03
CA SER A 13 32.56 5.16 -53.86
C SER A 13 31.95 5.72 -52.57
N PHE A 14 31.03 4.96 -51.97
CA PHE A 14 30.38 5.20 -50.68
C PHE A 14 31.29 5.06 -49.44
N GLN A 15 32.63 5.16 -49.58
CA GLN A 15 33.59 4.84 -48.52
C GLN A 15 34.13 6.03 -47.71
N ARG A 16 33.64 7.26 -47.91
CA ARG A 16 34.21 8.46 -47.24
C ARG A 16 33.24 9.27 -46.38
N LEU A 17 32.07 8.74 -46.06
CA LEU A 17 31.03 9.45 -45.29
C LEU A 17 30.69 8.78 -43.94
N VAL A 18 31.58 7.93 -43.41
CA VAL A 18 31.34 7.18 -42.17
C VAL A 18 31.99 7.78 -40.90
N PRO A 19 33.12 8.53 -40.92
CA PRO A 19 33.78 8.88 -39.64
C PRO A 19 33.22 10.13 -38.92
N ALA A 20 32.27 10.86 -39.50
CA ALA A 20 31.79 12.14 -38.92
C ALA A 20 30.46 12.05 -38.14
N LEU A 21 29.70 10.96 -38.27
CA LEU A 21 28.40 10.79 -37.62
C LEU A 21 28.46 9.98 -36.30
N THR A 22 29.56 9.28 -36.05
CA THR A 22 29.77 8.45 -34.86
C THR A 22 29.74 9.20 -33.52
N PRO A 23 30.37 10.40 -33.36
CA PRO A 23 30.40 11.05 -32.05
C PRO A 23 29.03 11.63 -31.63
N VAL A 24 28.17 12.01 -32.58
CA VAL A 24 26.84 12.59 -32.28
C VAL A 24 25.86 11.52 -31.77
N LEU A 25 25.98 10.29 -32.26
CA LEU A 25 25.14 9.16 -31.86
C LEU A 25 25.53 8.65 -30.46
N ILE A 26 26.83 8.65 -30.13
CA ILE A 26 27.33 8.28 -28.79
C ILE A 26 26.87 9.30 -27.74
N VAL A 27 26.92 10.61 -28.05
CA VAL A 27 26.46 11.66 -27.11
C VAL A 27 24.94 11.63 -26.91
N SER A 28 24.15 11.32 -27.94
CA SER A 28 22.68 11.18 -27.81
C SER A 28 22.28 9.94 -27.00
N LEU A 29 23.02 8.83 -27.13
CA LEU A 29 22.80 7.62 -26.32
C LEU A 29 23.16 7.86 -24.84
N LEU A 30 24.19 8.65 -24.56
CA LEU A 30 24.61 9.00 -23.19
C LEU A 30 23.62 9.94 -22.48
N MET A 31 22.91 10.79 -23.22
CA MET A 31 21.89 11.68 -22.64
C MET A 31 20.57 10.96 -22.33
N PHE A 32 20.31 9.79 -22.94
CA PHE A 32 19.07 9.03 -22.69
C PHE A 32 19.12 8.20 -21.40
N THR A 33 20.32 7.88 -20.88
CA THR A 33 20.47 7.06 -19.66
C THR A 33 20.36 7.84 -18.35
N MET A 34 20.41 9.18 -18.37
CA MET A 34 20.32 9.99 -17.14
C MET A 34 18.90 10.42 -16.73
N ALA A 35 17.87 10.13 -17.53
CA ALA A 35 16.52 10.71 -17.33
C ALA A 35 15.53 9.87 -16.49
N CYS A 36 15.90 8.68 -16.01
CA CYS A 36 15.03 7.86 -15.17
C CYS A 36 15.51 7.78 -13.72
N SER A 37 15.68 8.93 -13.06
CA SER A 37 15.73 8.97 -11.59
C SER A 37 14.29 8.99 -11.06
N GLY A 38 13.64 7.83 -11.09
CA GLY A 38 12.39 7.65 -10.33
C GLY A 38 12.68 7.94 -8.86
N ALA A 39 11.86 8.77 -8.22
CA ALA A 39 11.99 9.05 -6.80
C ALA A 39 11.76 7.76 -6.00
N SER A 40 12.83 7.04 -5.69
CA SER A 40 12.78 5.83 -4.86
C SER A 40 12.53 6.24 -3.42
N TYR A 41 11.30 6.02 -2.94
CA TYR A 41 10.92 6.21 -1.55
C TYR A 41 11.80 5.32 -0.66
N SER A 42 12.59 5.93 0.24
CA SER A 42 13.62 5.21 1.00
C SER A 42 13.01 4.50 2.21
N ARG A 43 13.49 3.28 2.50
CA ARG A 43 13.15 2.42 3.66
C ARG A 43 13.04 3.16 5.00
N LYS A 44 13.81 4.23 5.20
CA LYS A 44 13.78 5.06 6.43
C LYS A 44 12.50 5.89 6.58
N ASP A 45 11.65 5.94 5.56
CA ASP A 45 10.37 6.64 5.58
C ASP A 45 9.22 5.80 6.15
N ALA A 46 9.35 4.47 6.17
CA ALA A 46 8.34 3.56 6.74
C ALA A 46 8.36 3.49 8.28
N LEU A 47 9.42 3.94 8.95
CA LEU A 47 9.57 3.90 10.42
C LEU A 47 9.16 5.22 11.10
N ALA A 48 8.43 6.07 10.39
CA ALA A 48 8.02 7.36 10.92
C ALA A 48 6.93 7.18 11.99
N PRO A 49 7.05 7.77 13.19
CA PRO A 49 6.11 7.52 14.28
C PRO A 49 4.69 7.87 13.87
N VAL A 50 3.72 7.02 14.18
CA VAL A 50 2.31 7.27 13.87
C VAL A 50 1.69 8.27 14.84
N VAL A 51 0.85 9.17 14.31
CA VAL A 51 0.11 10.19 15.05
C VAL A 51 -1.34 9.75 15.16
N ASN A 52 -1.86 9.77 16.39
CA ASN A 52 -3.26 9.50 16.65
C ASN A 52 -4.13 10.71 16.28
N ILE A 53 -5.27 10.47 15.66
CA ILE A 53 -6.31 11.50 15.48
C ILE A 53 -7.14 11.57 16.76
N SER A 54 -7.33 12.75 17.34
CA SER A 54 -7.92 12.85 18.68
C SER A 54 -9.45 12.88 18.69
N GLN A 55 -10.09 13.14 17.55
CA GLN A 55 -11.52 13.41 17.48
C GLN A 55 -12.14 12.99 16.14
N GLY A 56 -13.46 12.83 16.14
CA GLY A 56 -14.24 12.68 14.92
C GLY A 56 -15.70 13.09 15.09
N LEU A 57 -16.45 13.06 13.99
CA LEU A 57 -17.87 13.39 13.91
C LEU A 57 -18.55 12.50 12.86
N ILE A 58 -19.71 11.93 13.19
CA ILE A 58 -20.61 11.34 12.18
C ILE A 58 -21.50 12.46 11.64
N ALA A 59 -21.28 12.81 10.38
CA ALA A 59 -21.95 13.92 9.70
C ALA A 59 -23.36 13.58 9.24
N THR A 60 -23.60 12.33 8.85
CA THR A 60 -24.91 11.89 8.35
C THR A 60 -25.92 11.82 9.49
N LYS A 61 -26.94 12.67 9.45
CA LYS A 61 -27.99 12.74 10.47
C LYS A 61 -28.73 11.42 10.63
N GLY A 62 -28.95 11.01 11.88
CA GLY A 62 -29.71 9.81 12.24
C GLY A 62 -28.92 8.51 12.11
N VAL A 63 -27.64 8.58 11.72
CA VAL A 63 -26.74 7.42 11.72
C VAL A 63 -26.20 7.15 13.11
N THR A 64 -26.18 5.87 13.49
CA THR A 64 -25.47 5.37 14.67
C THR A 64 -24.57 4.22 14.26
N ILE A 65 -23.33 4.21 14.74
CA ILE A 65 -22.37 3.12 14.54
C ILE A 65 -22.04 2.54 15.91
N GLN A 66 -22.47 1.31 16.18
CA GLN A 66 -22.24 0.62 17.44
C GLN A 66 -21.29 -0.55 17.22
N ALA A 67 -20.31 -0.77 18.11
CA ALA A 67 -19.48 -1.97 18.05
C ALA A 67 -20.36 -3.22 18.21
N ALA A 68 -20.11 -4.27 17.41
CA ALA A 68 -20.89 -5.52 17.48
C ALA A 68 -20.80 -6.19 18.87
N ASN A 69 -19.69 -5.96 19.59
CA ASN A 69 -19.47 -6.41 20.97
C ASN A 69 -20.00 -5.43 22.05
N GLY A 70 -20.62 -4.32 21.66
CA GLY A 70 -21.14 -3.30 22.58
C GLY A 70 -20.11 -2.38 23.23
N SER A 71 -18.83 -2.45 22.87
CA SER A 71 -17.75 -1.68 23.50
C SER A 71 -17.82 -0.16 23.28
N PHE A 72 -18.46 0.30 22.20
CA PHE A 72 -18.67 1.73 21.94
C PHE A 72 -19.92 1.97 21.08
N VAL A 73 -20.40 3.21 21.12
CA VAL A 73 -21.46 3.74 20.25
C VAL A 73 -21.03 5.14 19.77
N LEU A 74 -21.14 5.38 18.47
CA LEU A 74 -20.90 6.67 17.83
C LEU A 74 -22.24 7.17 17.26
N GLU A 75 -22.64 8.39 17.63
CA GLU A 75 -23.93 8.97 17.24
C GLU A 75 -23.76 10.17 16.30
N SER A 76 -24.65 10.30 15.32
CA SER A 76 -24.66 11.44 14.39
C SER A 76 -24.75 12.79 15.13
N GLY A 77 -23.99 13.77 14.63
CA GLY A 77 -23.98 15.13 15.19
C GLY A 77 -23.23 15.28 16.52
N GLN A 78 -22.72 14.20 17.10
CA GLN A 78 -21.90 14.25 18.31
C GLN A 78 -20.42 14.07 17.98
N ALA A 79 -19.58 14.95 18.51
CA ALA A 79 -18.14 14.77 18.45
C ALA A 79 -17.75 13.56 19.33
N PHE A 80 -16.87 12.70 18.83
CA PHE A 80 -16.40 11.53 19.55
C PHE A 80 -14.87 11.53 19.66
N ARG A 81 -14.35 10.86 20.71
CA ARG A 81 -12.95 10.43 20.75
C ARG A 81 -12.86 9.03 20.13
N PRO A 82 -11.92 8.77 19.22
CA PRO A 82 -11.84 7.48 18.54
C PRO A 82 -11.69 6.33 19.55
N PRO A 83 -12.60 5.35 19.56
CA PRO A 83 -12.57 4.27 20.54
C PRO A 83 -11.42 3.28 20.30
N PHE A 84 -10.91 3.25 19.06
CA PHE A 84 -9.74 2.50 18.63
C PHE A 84 -9.11 3.22 17.44
N GLN A 85 -7.84 2.93 17.16
CA GLN A 85 -7.16 3.34 15.94
C GLN A 85 -6.15 2.27 15.54
N VAL A 86 -6.05 2.00 14.24
CA VAL A 86 -5.13 1.02 13.67
C VAL A 86 -4.06 1.69 12.84
N ASP A 87 -2.91 1.04 12.70
CA ASP A 87 -1.95 1.44 11.67
C ASP A 87 -2.44 0.92 10.31
N GLY A 88 -3.08 1.80 9.54
CA GLY A 88 -3.67 1.44 8.25
C GLY A 88 -2.65 1.21 7.14
N TYR A 89 -1.35 1.47 7.35
CA TYR A 89 -0.34 1.47 6.28
C TYR A 89 -0.42 0.22 5.40
N ASN A 90 -0.44 -0.96 6.01
CA ASN A 90 -0.40 -2.23 5.28
C ASN A 90 -1.66 -2.52 4.45
N LEU A 91 -2.81 -1.89 4.74
CA LEU A 91 -4.03 -2.08 3.95
C LEU A 91 -4.06 -1.24 2.69
N TRP A 92 -3.35 -0.13 2.68
CA TRP A 92 -3.46 0.83 1.60
C TRP A 92 -2.45 0.59 0.50
N TYR A 93 -1.44 -0.26 0.71
CA TYR A 93 -0.48 -0.60 -0.34
C TYR A 93 -0.77 -1.97 -0.95
N THR A 94 -0.57 -2.08 -2.26
CA THR A 94 -0.42 -3.37 -2.94
C THR A 94 0.96 -3.97 -2.61
N SER A 95 1.19 -5.25 -2.88
CA SER A 95 2.53 -5.87 -2.79
C SER A 95 3.58 -5.12 -3.62
N GLN A 96 3.13 -4.46 -4.70
CA GLN A 96 3.95 -3.62 -5.57
C GLN A 96 4.21 -2.20 -4.99
N GLY A 97 3.69 -1.90 -3.80
CA GLY A 97 3.89 -0.62 -3.13
C GLY A 97 3.12 0.55 -3.72
N GLN A 98 2.08 0.28 -4.52
CA GLN A 98 1.17 1.31 -5.00
C GLN A 98 0.02 1.49 -4.02
N VAL A 99 -0.45 2.73 -3.87
CA VAL A 99 -1.69 3.00 -3.14
C VAL A 99 -2.83 2.26 -3.85
N SER A 100 -3.53 1.42 -3.10
CA SER A 100 -4.66 0.63 -3.55
C SER A 100 -5.70 1.58 -4.10
N ARG A 101 -6.18 1.28 -5.31
CA ARG A 101 -7.23 2.10 -5.90
C ARG A 101 -8.51 1.86 -5.10
N PRO A 102 -9.43 2.84 -5.06
CA PRO A 102 -10.72 2.66 -4.39
C PRO A 102 -11.45 1.39 -4.81
N ALA A 103 -11.39 1.04 -6.10
CA ALA A 103 -11.99 -0.18 -6.64
C ALA A 103 -11.52 -1.46 -5.93
N ASP A 104 -10.31 -1.45 -5.36
CA ASP A 104 -9.69 -2.58 -4.67
C ASP A 104 -10.17 -2.73 -3.22
N LEU A 105 -11.02 -1.82 -2.71
CA LEU A 105 -11.51 -1.88 -1.34
C LEU A 105 -12.68 -2.86 -1.14
N THR A 106 -13.43 -3.19 -2.20
CA THR A 106 -14.65 -4.02 -2.12
C THR A 106 -14.45 -5.37 -1.41
N GLY A 107 -13.24 -5.93 -1.44
CA GLY A 107 -12.90 -7.20 -0.77
C GLY A 107 -12.01 -7.09 0.46
N ARG A 108 -11.68 -5.88 0.94
CA ARG A 108 -10.68 -5.66 2.00
C ARG A 108 -11.22 -5.61 3.43
N ALA A 109 -12.53 -5.81 3.62
CA ALA A 109 -13.13 -5.83 4.96
C ALA A 109 -12.46 -6.85 5.89
N MET A 110 -12.14 -8.04 5.37
CA MET A 110 -11.47 -9.09 6.17
C MET A 110 -10.03 -8.72 6.52
N ASN A 111 -9.25 -8.21 5.56
CA ASN A 111 -7.91 -7.68 5.84
C ASN A 111 -7.94 -6.55 6.87
N ALA A 112 -8.97 -5.69 6.82
CA ALA A 112 -9.13 -4.63 7.81
C ALA A 112 -9.32 -5.19 9.22
N LEU A 113 -10.13 -6.25 9.38
CA LEU A 113 -10.30 -6.93 10.65
C LEU A 113 -8.98 -7.55 11.16
N GLU A 114 -8.17 -8.14 10.28
CA GLU A 114 -6.87 -8.73 10.64
C GLU A 114 -5.93 -7.69 11.28
N ILE A 115 -5.97 -6.44 10.83
CA ILE A 115 -5.15 -5.36 11.39
C ILE A 115 -5.83 -4.61 12.54
N GLY A 116 -6.99 -5.08 13.00
CA GLY A 116 -7.68 -4.56 14.18
C GLY A 116 -8.80 -3.54 13.93
N ALA A 117 -9.34 -3.46 12.71
CA ALA A 117 -10.64 -2.82 12.49
C ALA A 117 -11.72 -3.51 13.35
N GLU A 118 -12.81 -2.80 13.61
CA GLU A 118 -13.87 -3.29 14.49
C GLU A 118 -15.12 -3.65 13.69
N ARG A 119 -15.75 -4.76 14.08
CA ARG A 119 -17.11 -5.08 13.62
C ARG A 119 -18.10 -4.13 14.25
N VAL A 120 -19.03 -3.62 13.45
CA VAL A 120 -20.02 -2.66 13.87
C VAL A 120 -21.40 -3.01 13.35
N ILE A 121 -22.43 -2.50 14.03
CA ILE A 121 -23.81 -2.46 13.61
C ILE A 121 -24.13 -1.01 13.25
N VAL A 122 -24.54 -0.78 12.01
CA VAL A 122 -24.83 0.54 11.46
C VAL A 122 -26.34 0.71 11.34
N THR A 123 -26.90 1.59 12.17
CA THR A 123 -28.30 2.02 12.04
C THR A 123 -28.35 3.33 11.29
N THR A 124 -29.33 3.47 10.40
CA THR A 124 -29.42 4.57 9.44
C THR A 124 -30.89 4.89 9.18
N PRO A 125 -31.26 6.16 8.92
CA PRO A 125 -32.65 6.52 8.64
C PRO A 125 -33.15 6.03 7.29
N TYR A 126 -32.28 5.46 6.44
CA TYR A 126 -32.62 5.05 5.07
C TYR A 126 -33.15 3.61 4.96
N LEU A 127 -33.01 2.79 6.01
CA LEU A 127 -33.45 1.40 6.07
C LEU A 127 -34.06 1.09 7.44
N ASP A 128 -35.08 0.23 7.47
CA ASP A 128 -35.72 -0.20 8.74
C ASP A 128 -34.86 -1.18 9.55
N LYS A 129 -33.89 -1.83 8.90
CA LYS A 129 -33.00 -2.82 9.50
C LYS A 129 -31.58 -2.27 9.58
N PRO A 130 -30.83 -2.58 10.65
CA PRO A 130 -29.43 -2.23 10.70
C PRO A 130 -28.61 -3.03 9.69
N LEU A 131 -27.47 -2.47 9.28
CA LEU A 131 -26.46 -3.14 8.48
C LEU A 131 -25.33 -3.65 9.37
N PHE A 132 -24.71 -4.74 8.98
CA PHE A 132 -23.43 -5.19 9.52
C PHE A 132 -22.32 -4.40 8.85
N GLY A 133 -21.27 -4.06 9.59
CA GLY A 133 -20.16 -3.31 9.06
C GLY A 133 -18.82 -3.65 9.66
N VAL A 134 -17.77 -3.18 8.98
CA VAL A 134 -16.39 -3.16 9.47
C VAL A 134 -15.92 -1.72 9.44
N LEU A 135 -15.60 -1.16 10.61
CA LEU A 135 -15.11 0.20 10.76
C LEU A 135 -13.60 0.19 10.97
N LEU A 136 -12.89 0.94 10.14
CA LEU A 136 -11.48 1.21 10.29
C LEU A 136 -11.25 2.71 10.54
N LEU A 137 -10.50 3.01 11.59
CA LEU A 137 -9.99 4.35 11.90
C LEU A 137 -8.46 4.31 11.85
N SER A 138 -7.87 4.90 10.80
CA SER A 138 -6.42 4.87 10.59
C SER A 138 -5.73 5.94 11.43
N LYS A 139 -4.59 5.61 12.02
CA LYS A 139 -3.60 6.60 12.44
C LYS A 139 -3.00 7.27 11.20
N VAL A 140 -2.39 8.43 11.39
CA VAL A 140 -1.67 9.16 10.33
C VAL A 140 -0.19 9.10 10.67
N SER A 141 0.66 8.48 9.84
CA SER A 141 2.12 8.48 10.05
C SER A 141 2.65 9.92 10.22
N ASN A 142 3.67 10.21 11.04
CA ASN A 142 4.11 11.60 11.25
C ASN A 142 4.71 12.24 10.00
N LYS A 143 5.38 11.47 9.14
CA LYS A 143 5.87 11.90 7.83
C LYS A 143 4.71 12.22 6.90
N VAL A 144 3.66 11.40 7.01
CA VAL A 144 2.37 11.69 6.39
C VAL A 144 1.79 12.95 7.04
N SER A 145 1.78 13.13 8.35
CA SER A 145 1.15 14.27 9.05
C SER A 145 1.79 15.62 8.74
N SER A 146 3.12 15.66 8.57
CA SER A 146 3.83 16.88 8.15
C SER A 146 3.53 17.25 6.69
N LYS A 147 3.11 16.25 5.89
CA LYS A 147 2.80 16.35 4.47
C LYS A 147 1.30 16.31 4.16
N ALA A 148 0.48 15.89 5.12
CA ALA A 148 -0.93 15.61 4.95
C ALA A 148 -1.67 16.90 5.21
N THR A 149 -2.19 17.44 4.13
CA THR A 149 -2.93 18.69 4.19
C THR A 149 -4.42 18.40 4.28
N GLY A 150 -5.16 19.31 4.91
CA GLY A 150 -6.62 19.26 4.98
C GLY A 150 -7.20 18.90 6.36
N PRO A 151 -8.54 18.90 6.47
CA PRO A 151 -9.24 18.57 7.71
C PRO A 151 -9.17 17.09 8.09
N GLY A 152 -9.17 16.18 7.11
CA GLY A 152 -9.14 14.73 7.36
C GLY A 152 -7.89 14.26 8.12
N SER A 153 -6.76 14.94 8.00
CA SER A 153 -5.54 14.57 8.77
C SER A 153 -5.62 14.90 10.27
N ARG A 154 -6.66 15.62 10.72
CA ARG A 154 -6.81 16.13 12.09
C ARG A 154 -8.07 15.66 12.80
N SER A 155 -9.06 15.17 12.05
CA SER A 155 -10.32 14.66 12.58
C SER A 155 -10.95 13.68 11.61
N TYR A 156 -11.64 12.67 12.12
CA TYR A 156 -12.49 11.83 11.29
C TYR A 156 -13.81 12.54 10.98
N TYR A 157 -14.14 12.70 9.70
CA TYR A 157 -15.45 13.19 9.29
C TYR A 157 -16.18 12.09 8.52
N ILE A 158 -17.07 11.37 9.23
CA ILE A 158 -17.74 10.18 8.70
C ILE A 158 -19.06 10.58 8.05
N GLU A 159 -19.10 10.51 6.73
CA GLU A 159 -20.31 10.70 5.93
C GLU A 159 -20.68 9.37 5.26
N ILE A 160 -21.92 8.94 5.47
CA ILE A 160 -22.51 7.74 4.89
C ILE A 160 -23.67 8.17 3.99
N PRO A 161 -23.46 8.28 2.66
CA PRO A 161 -24.53 8.65 1.75
C PRO A 161 -25.56 7.53 1.59
N GLU A 162 -26.81 7.91 1.36
CA GLU A 162 -27.93 6.97 1.18
C GLU A 162 -27.70 5.94 0.07
N THR A 163 -27.03 6.33 -1.01
CA THR A 163 -26.75 5.45 -2.15
C THR A 163 -25.95 4.22 -1.74
N TYR A 164 -24.89 4.40 -0.94
CA TYR A 164 -24.05 3.31 -0.44
C TYR A 164 -24.80 2.41 0.54
N VAL A 165 -25.68 2.98 1.36
CA VAL A 165 -26.56 2.22 2.26
C VAL A 165 -27.51 1.31 1.47
N ARG A 166 -28.13 1.82 0.40
CA ARG A 166 -29.02 1.03 -0.46
C ARG A 166 -28.25 -0.05 -1.24
N GLU A 167 -27.02 0.23 -1.66
CA GLU A 167 -26.17 -0.73 -2.37
C GLU A 167 -25.72 -1.90 -1.48
N ALA A 168 -25.59 -1.68 -0.18
CA ALA A 168 -25.24 -2.69 0.84
C ALA A 168 -26.35 -3.73 1.12
N THR A 169 -27.39 -3.78 0.29
CA THR A 169 -28.52 -4.72 0.44
C THR A 169 -28.44 -5.88 -0.56
N GLY A 170 -29.12 -6.99 -0.25
CA GLY A 170 -29.19 -8.18 -1.09
C GLY A 170 -27.91 -9.02 -1.05
N GLY A 171 -27.22 -9.06 0.09
CA GLY A 171 -25.95 -9.77 0.28
C GLY A 171 -24.75 -9.08 -0.36
N ARG A 172 -24.88 -7.81 -0.75
CA ARG A 172 -23.80 -7.03 -1.36
C ARG A 172 -23.05 -6.23 -0.29
N THR A 173 -21.76 -6.09 -0.48
CA THR A 173 -20.93 -5.17 0.30
C THR A 173 -20.81 -3.83 -0.42
N SER A 174 -21.13 -2.74 0.27
CA SER A 174 -20.81 -1.38 -0.15
C SER A 174 -19.86 -0.75 0.87
N TYR A 175 -19.09 0.27 0.47
CA TYR A 175 -18.10 0.89 1.35
C TYR A 175 -17.98 2.39 1.12
N VAL A 176 -17.70 3.11 2.19
CA VAL A 176 -17.45 4.56 2.19
C VAL A 176 -16.14 4.84 2.92
N TYR A 177 -15.45 5.91 2.53
CA TYR A 177 -14.14 6.27 3.06
C TYR A 177 -13.89 7.77 2.91
N GLU A 178 -12.90 8.26 3.66
CA GLU A 178 -12.33 9.60 3.46
C GLU A 178 -10.88 9.48 3.01
N ARG A 179 -10.52 10.26 1.97
CA ARG A 179 -9.12 10.39 1.56
C ARG A 179 -8.47 11.60 2.18
N ILE A 180 -7.18 11.48 2.47
CA ILE A 180 -6.27 12.59 2.73
C ILE A 180 -5.26 12.65 1.60
N GLN A 181 -4.95 13.87 1.16
CA GLN A 181 -3.91 14.12 0.18
C GLN A 181 -2.59 14.39 0.89
N LEU A 182 -1.54 13.76 0.38
CA LEU A 182 -0.17 13.93 0.85
C LEU A 182 0.60 14.84 -0.09
N GLU A 183 1.57 15.56 0.46
CA GLU A 183 2.55 16.30 -0.32
C GLU A 183 3.27 15.34 -1.28
N GLY A 184 3.19 15.63 -2.59
CA GLY A 184 3.65 14.73 -3.66
C GLY A 184 2.51 14.14 -4.50
N GLY A 185 1.25 14.32 -4.08
CA GLY A 185 0.08 13.85 -4.83
C GLY A 185 -0.38 12.44 -4.49
N ASP A 186 0.31 11.77 -3.55
CA ASP A 186 -0.15 10.49 -3.01
C ASP A 186 -1.45 10.68 -2.21
N GLU A 187 -2.30 9.66 -2.26
CA GLU A 187 -3.54 9.62 -1.50
C GLU A 187 -3.46 8.56 -0.41
N TRP A 188 -4.16 8.80 0.69
CA TRP A 188 -4.27 7.86 1.80
C TRP A 188 -5.69 7.85 2.33
N PHE A 189 -6.13 6.76 2.95
CA PHE A 189 -7.47 6.65 3.53
C PHE A 189 -7.43 6.86 5.04
N ASN A 190 -8.14 7.88 5.49
CA ASN A 190 -8.20 8.24 6.91
C ASN A 190 -9.05 7.24 7.70
N TRP A 191 -10.18 6.89 7.13
CA TRP A 191 -11.10 5.90 7.67
C TRP A 191 -11.82 5.22 6.51
N ALA A 192 -12.32 4.02 6.77
CA ALA A 192 -13.18 3.29 5.86
C ALA A 192 -14.26 2.54 6.64
N LEU A 193 -15.44 2.41 6.06
CA LEU A 193 -16.55 1.65 6.58
C LEU A 193 -17.11 0.77 5.47
N TRP A 194 -16.99 -0.54 5.64
CA TRP A 194 -17.69 -1.54 4.82
C TRP A 194 -19.04 -1.84 5.45
N MET A 195 -20.07 -2.04 4.64
CA MET A 195 -21.45 -2.29 5.06
C MET A 195 -22.09 -3.38 4.21
N SER A 196 -22.92 -4.21 4.83
CA SER A 196 -23.68 -5.29 4.20
C SER A 196 -24.90 -5.65 5.04
N ASP A 197 -26.00 -6.09 4.43
CA ASP A 197 -27.18 -6.64 5.12
C ASP A 197 -27.01 -8.11 5.55
N VAL A 198 -25.89 -8.72 5.15
CA VAL A 198 -25.39 -10.02 5.61
C VAL A 198 -24.12 -9.78 6.42
N ASP A 199 -23.99 -10.46 7.56
CA ASP A 199 -22.82 -10.36 8.43
C ASP A 199 -21.54 -10.81 7.71
N PHE A 200 -20.42 -10.19 8.08
CA PHE A 200 -19.11 -10.60 7.58
C PHE A 200 -18.72 -11.92 8.25
N PRO A 201 -18.15 -12.90 7.53
CA PRO A 201 -17.73 -14.15 8.15
C PRO A 201 -16.68 -13.88 9.24
N PRO A 202 -16.66 -14.62 10.37
CA PRO A 202 -15.61 -14.46 11.38
C PRO A 202 -14.22 -14.67 10.75
N LEU A 203 -13.19 -14.10 11.38
CA LEU A 203 -11.81 -14.43 10.99
C LEU A 203 -11.58 -15.94 11.17
N ASP A 204 -10.83 -16.55 10.24
CA ASP A 204 -10.54 -17.99 10.29
C ASP A 204 -9.98 -18.36 11.67
N GLY A 205 -10.61 -19.35 12.31
CA GLY A 205 -10.24 -19.82 13.66
C GLY A 205 -11.15 -19.35 14.80
N GLY A 206 -12.23 -18.62 14.52
CA GLY A 206 -13.25 -18.27 15.54
C GLY A 206 -12.75 -17.38 16.67
N LYS A 207 -11.53 -16.83 16.54
CA LYS A 207 -11.02 -15.79 17.41
C LYS A 207 -11.49 -14.46 16.83
N ASP A 208 -12.43 -13.82 17.52
CA ASP A 208 -12.96 -12.52 17.11
C ASP A 208 -11.91 -11.40 17.10
N ARG A 209 -10.76 -11.60 17.77
CA ARG A 209 -9.64 -10.65 17.79
C ARG A 209 -8.31 -11.37 17.98
N LEU A 210 -7.32 -10.98 17.19
CA LEU A 210 -5.93 -11.17 17.53
C LEU A 210 -5.58 -10.23 18.70
N SER A 211 -4.84 -10.73 19.66
CA SER A 211 -4.27 -9.91 20.74
C SER A 211 -3.41 -8.78 20.16
N SER A 212 -3.19 -7.71 20.93
CA SER A 212 -2.32 -6.60 20.47
C SER A 212 -0.92 -7.09 20.08
N SER A 213 -0.35 -8.05 20.82
CA SER A 213 0.94 -8.67 20.48
C SER A 213 0.88 -9.53 19.21
N GLU A 214 -0.19 -10.29 18.98
CA GLU A 214 -0.36 -11.05 17.73
C GLU A 214 -0.52 -10.09 16.53
N ARG A 215 -1.21 -8.96 16.70
CA ARG A 215 -1.33 -7.92 15.66
C ARG A 215 0.00 -7.25 15.36
N GLU A 216 0.79 -6.93 16.37
CA GLU A 216 2.14 -6.37 16.20
C GLU A 216 3.06 -7.38 15.51
N ALA A 217 3.02 -8.65 15.91
CA ALA A 217 3.79 -9.73 15.29
C ALA A 217 3.43 -9.93 13.81
N MET A 218 2.14 -10.01 13.47
CA MET A 218 1.72 -10.13 12.07
C MET A 218 2.00 -8.86 11.26
N ALA A 219 1.90 -7.66 11.85
CA ALA A 219 2.27 -6.43 11.17
C ALA A 219 3.76 -6.44 10.79
N PHE A 220 4.61 -6.97 11.69
CA PHE A 220 6.04 -7.14 11.44
C PHE A 220 6.32 -8.24 10.40
N GLU A 221 5.66 -9.39 10.50
CA GLU A 221 5.81 -10.50 9.53
C GLU A 221 5.36 -10.10 8.12
N ASN A 222 4.19 -9.47 8.00
CA ASN A 222 3.70 -8.97 6.72
C ASN A 222 4.62 -7.89 6.15
N PHE A 223 5.19 -7.03 7.02
CA PHE A 223 6.18 -6.05 6.60
C PHE A 223 7.42 -6.73 6.03
N ASP A 224 7.99 -7.74 6.71
CA ASP A 224 9.16 -8.47 6.23
C ASP A 224 8.88 -9.17 4.90
N LYS A 225 7.71 -9.80 4.76
CA LYS A 225 7.30 -10.43 3.50
C LYS A 225 7.22 -9.42 2.35
N ILE A 226 6.52 -8.30 2.56
CA ILE A 226 6.40 -7.23 1.54
C ILE A 226 7.79 -6.68 1.18
N MET A 227 8.68 -6.51 2.17
CA MET A 227 10.04 -6.03 1.94
C MET A 227 10.87 -7.05 1.14
N MET A 228 10.71 -8.34 1.40
CA MET A 228 11.40 -9.40 0.66
C MET A 228 10.92 -9.46 -0.79
N GLU A 229 9.61 -9.38 -1.03
CA GLU A 229 9.04 -9.33 -2.38
C GLU A 229 9.56 -8.10 -3.17
N ARG A 230 9.67 -6.94 -2.51
CA ARG A 230 10.25 -5.72 -3.14
C ARG A 230 11.73 -5.87 -3.47
N ALA A 231 12.52 -6.45 -2.56
CA ALA A 231 13.94 -6.67 -2.80
C ALA A 231 14.17 -7.60 -3.99
N GLN A 232 13.35 -8.65 -4.13
CA GLN A 232 13.38 -9.54 -5.29
C GLN A 232 13.01 -8.80 -6.57
N LEU A 233 11.93 -8.02 -6.55
CA LEU A 233 11.46 -7.29 -7.73
C LEU A 233 12.48 -6.24 -8.21
N GLN A 234 13.13 -5.54 -7.28
CA GLN A 234 14.23 -4.61 -7.61
C GLN A 234 15.44 -5.34 -8.18
N ALA A 235 15.83 -6.48 -7.61
CA ALA A 235 16.93 -7.29 -8.14
C ALA A 235 16.63 -7.80 -9.55
N THR A 236 15.38 -8.20 -9.83
CA THR A 236 14.94 -8.60 -11.17
C THR A 236 14.99 -7.42 -12.15
N GLN A 237 14.44 -6.27 -11.77
CA GLN A 237 14.46 -5.07 -12.63
C GLN A 237 15.88 -4.58 -12.92
N GLN A 238 16.77 -4.64 -11.95
CA GLN A 238 18.16 -4.27 -12.13
C GLN A 238 18.88 -5.25 -13.07
N ALA A 239 18.64 -6.56 -12.92
CA ALA A 239 19.20 -7.56 -13.81
C ALA A 239 18.71 -7.43 -15.27
N GLU A 240 17.43 -7.10 -15.47
CA GLU A 240 16.86 -6.81 -16.79
C GLU A 240 17.49 -5.56 -17.41
N ALA A 241 17.69 -4.49 -16.62
CA ALA A 241 18.28 -3.25 -17.08
C ALA A 241 19.76 -3.38 -17.47
N GLU A 242 20.51 -4.26 -16.79
CA GLU A 242 21.93 -4.52 -17.07
C GLU A 242 22.15 -5.45 -18.28
N GLY A 243 21.08 -5.89 -18.96
CA GLY A 243 21.17 -6.81 -20.09
C GLY A 243 21.71 -8.19 -19.69
N GLY A 244 21.52 -8.56 -18.43
CA GLY A 244 22.19 -9.69 -17.80
C GLY A 244 21.75 -11.04 -18.36
N ASP A 245 22.73 -11.84 -18.77
CA ASP A 245 22.60 -13.29 -18.94
C ASP A 245 22.04 -13.90 -17.64
N PHE A 246 20.86 -14.54 -17.75
CA PHE A 246 20.02 -15.01 -16.64
C PHE A 246 20.76 -15.90 -15.62
N GLY A 247 21.89 -16.50 -16.01
CA GLY A 247 22.72 -17.36 -15.15
C GLY A 247 23.42 -16.61 -13.99
N SER A 248 23.74 -15.33 -14.15
CA SER A 248 24.47 -14.57 -13.11
C SER A 248 23.55 -14.03 -12.00
N THR A 249 22.31 -13.67 -12.35
CA THR A 249 21.29 -13.12 -11.44
C THR A 249 20.83 -14.14 -10.40
N LEU A 250 20.68 -15.40 -10.79
CA LEU A 250 20.27 -16.49 -9.89
C LEU A 250 21.33 -16.76 -8.80
N LEU A 251 22.61 -16.63 -9.14
CA LEU A 251 23.71 -16.75 -8.18
C LEU A 251 23.73 -15.57 -7.19
N TYR A 252 23.42 -14.36 -7.65
CA TYR A 252 23.37 -13.15 -6.82
C TYR A 252 22.21 -13.19 -5.82
N ILE A 253 21.02 -13.65 -6.26
CA ILE A 253 19.85 -13.83 -5.38
C ILE A 253 20.12 -14.90 -4.32
N LEU A 254 20.76 -16.02 -4.68
CA LEU A 254 21.13 -17.06 -3.72
C LEU A 254 22.19 -16.60 -2.71
N LEU A 255 23.17 -15.79 -3.14
CA LEU A 255 24.19 -15.23 -2.26
C LEU A 255 23.62 -14.22 -1.27
N ILE A 256 22.74 -13.31 -1.70
CA ILE A 256 22.13 -12.31 -0.80
C ILE A 256 21.11 -12.98 0.14
N GLY A 257 20.27 -13.88 -0.38
CA GLY A 257 19.30 -14.63 0.44
C GLY A 257 20.00 -15.48 1.51
N GLY A 258 21.11 -16.14 1.14
CA GLY A 258 21.93 -16.90 2.08
C GLY A 258 22.64 -16.03 3.13
N LEU A 259 23.11 -14.84 2.76
CA LEU A 259 23.80 -13.93 3.70
C LEU A 259 22.83 -13.36 4.75
N VAL A 260 21.60 -13.01 4.34
CA VAL A 260 20.58 -12.47 5.25
C VAL A 260 20.11 -13.53 6.24
N TYR A 261 19.87 -14.77 5.78
CA TYR A 261 19.54 -15.89 6.67
C TYR A 261 20.70 -16.26 7.60
N GLY A 262 21.94 -16.19 7.10
CA GLY A 262 23.14 -16.45 7.91
C GLY A 262 23.31 -15.45 9.05
N ILE A 263 23.08 -14.15 8.81
CA ILE A 263 23.20 -13.11 9.85
C ILE A 263 22.07 -13.22 10.88
N ALA A 264 20.84 -13.51 10.45
CA ALA A 264 19.71 -13.70 11.37
C ALA A 264 19.90 -14.95 12.26
N ALA A 265 20.42 -16.05 11.70
CA ALA A 265 20.73 -17.26 12.47
C ALA A 265 21.90 -17.02 13.44
N LEU A 266 22.89 -16.20 13.07
CA LEU A 266 24.01 -15.84 13.95
C LEU A 266 23.56 -14.97 15.13
N ALA A 267 22.65 -14.01 14.89
CA ALA A 267 22.09 -13.17 15.95
C ALA A 267 21.18 -13.95 16.91
N ALA A 268 20.40 -14.93 16.41
CA ALA A 268 19.59 -15.80 17.24
C ALA A 268 20.43 -16.77 18.09
N ALA A 269 21.62 -17.16 17.61
CA ALA A 269 22.56 -17.98 18.37
C ALA A 269 23.29 -17.21 19.50
N GLU A 270 23.43 -15.89 19.38
CA GLU A 270 24.02 -15.05 20.45
C GLU A 270 23.05 -14.76 21.60
N GLU A 271 21.73 -14.87 21.40
CA GLU A 271 20.73 -14.70 22.47
C GLU A 271 20.60 -15.94 23.39
N GLU A 272 21.08 -17.13 22.97
CA GLU A 272 21.00 -18.35 23.78
C GLU A 272 22.14 -18.47 24.82
N GLU A 273 23.17 -17.60 24.77
CA GLU A 273 24.34 -17.67 25.67
C GLU A 273 24.33 -16.64 26.82
N ALA A 274 23.19 -15.97 27.06
CA ALA A 274 23.05 -14.94 28.10
C ALA A 274 22.05 -15.31 29.22
N ASP A 275 22.31 -16.41 29.93
CA ASP A 275 21.83 -16.59 31.31
C ASP A 275 22.99 -16.85 32.28
N PRO A 276 23.58 -15.80 32.90
CA PRO A 276 24.56 -15.98 33.95
C PRO A 276 23.94 -16.15 35.34
N TYR A 277 22.61 -16.12 35.51
CA TYR A 277 21.97 -16.26 36.83
C TYR A 277 20.58 -16.90 36.77
N GLY A 278 20.59 -18.24 36.78
CA GLY A 278 19.44 -19.01 37.22
C GLY A 278 18.96 -18.60 38.61
N ASN A 279 17.66 -18.36 38.70
CA ASN A 279 16.79 -18.50 39.87
C ASN A 279 15.38 -18.85 39.43
#